data_AF-A0A1C3UGX8-F1
#
_entry.id   AF-A0A1C3UGX8-F1
#
_cell.length_a   1.000
_cell.length_b   1.000
_cell.length_c   1.000
_cell.angle_alpha   90.00
_cell.angle_beta   90.00
_cell.angle_gamma   90.00
#
_symmetry.space_group_name_H-M   'P 1'
#
loop_
_entity.id
_entity.type
_entity.pdbx_description
1 polymer ?
#
loop_
_entity_poly.entity_id
_entity_poly.type
_entity_poly.pdbx_seq_one_letter_code
_entity_poly.pdbx_strand_id
1 'polypeptide(L)'
;MITEQSVLRISIIVTFVLAAAGIVFGLLSGSYAIVFDGVYALTDAIMTIVALIVSNLIIAAATNSANTGRFIKHFTMGFWHLEPMVLGLNGILLTGAAIYALINAIGSIMAGGRHLSFDHAIVYAVLTMIIAFLMAAYARRANKTLGSNFIALDAKAWIMTGSLSAALLLAFIFGFAIQGTTLQWMSPYVDPVALAIVCLVVIPMPLGTIKQAFADILLVTPAALKEHVDRVAADVVHRYKFDYYRSYVARVGRGKQIELYFIVPKDGPAKKLEEWDQIRDEIGEAIGGESPDRWLTIAFTTDPEWAD
;
A
#
# COMPACT_ATOMS: atom_id res chain seq x y z
N MET A 1 21.58 -17.67 -13.30
CA MET A 1 20.12 -17.88 -13.15
C MET A 1 19.50 -16.56 -12.75
N ILE A 2 18.47 -16.09 -13.46
CA ILE A 2 17.75 -14.87 -13.09
C ILE A 2 16.93 -15.19 -11.84
N THR A 3 17.20 -14.52 -10.73
CA THR A 3 16.41 -14.65 -9.50
C THR A 3 15.44 -13.48 -9.36
N GLU A 4 14.36 -13.67 -8.62
CA GLU A 4 13.37 -12.61 -8.33
C GLU A 4 14.04 -11.37 -7.73
N GLN A 5 14.90 -11.56 -6.73
CA GLN A 5 15.63 -10.47 -6.06
C GLN A 5 16.53 -9.71 -7.03
N SER A 6 17.19 -10.38 -7.98
CA SER A 6 18.01 -9.70 -8.99
C SER A 6 17.17 -8.82 -9.92
N VAL A 7 15.99 -9.28 -10.35
CA VAL A 7 15.08 -8.51 -11.20
C VAL A 7 14.57 -7.27 -10.47
N LEU A 8 14.09 -7.44 -9.23
CA LEU A 8 13.57 -6.33 -8.42
C LEU A 8 14.68 -5.33 -8.05
N ARG A 9 15.90 -5.81 -7.76
CA ARG A 9 17.04 -4.91 -7.48
C ARG A 9 17.39 -4.05 -8.69
N ILE A 10 17.38 -4.62 -9.89
CA ILE A 10 17.57 -3.84 -11.13
C ILE A 10 16.44 -2.82 -11.28
N SER A 11 15.18 -3.23 -11.08
CA SER A 11 14.02 -2.32 -11.13
C SER A 11 14.22 -1.11 -10.22
N ILE A 12 14.54 -1.34 -8.93
CA ILE A 12 14.79 -0.27 -7.96
C ILE A 12 15.90 0.67 -8.42
N ILE A 13 17.05 0.14 -8.88
CA ILE A 13 18.17 0.97 -9.36
C ILE A 13 17.73 1.84 -10.54
N VAL A 14 17.03 1.27 -11.51
CA VAL A 14 16.57 2.00 -12.70
C VAL A 14 15.55 3.08 -12.30
N THR A 15 14.64 2.80 -11.37
CA THR A 15 13.69 3.78 -10.83
C THR A 15 14.41 4.96 -10.18
N PHE A 16 15.42 4.71 -9.33
CA PHE A 16 16.21 5.78 -8.72
C PHE A 16 16.96 6.63 -9.75
N VAL A 17 17.55 5.99 -10.76
CA VAL A 17 18.26 6.70 -11.84
C VAL A 17 17.31 7.56 -12.64
N LEU A 18 16.14 7.04 -13.03
CA LEU A 18 15.12 7.78 -13.77
C LEU A 18 14.54 8.93 -12.96
N ALA A 19 14.30 8.72 -11.66
CA ALA A 19 13.78 9.74 -10.76
C ALA A 19 14.78 10.90 -10.60
N ALA A 20 16.05 10.59 -10.34
CA ALA A 20 17.11 11.60 -10.25
C ALA A 20 17.31 12.34 -11.58
N ALA A 21 17.35 11.60 -12.69
CA ALA A 21 17.42 12.19 -14.02
C ALA A 21 16.20 13.09 -14.31
N GLY A 22 14.99 12.68 -13.91
CA GLY A 22 13.77 13.46 -14.08
C GLY A 22 13.82 14.78 -13.33
N ILE A 23 14.28 14.78 -12.09
CA ILE A 23 14.45 16.02 -11.33
C ILE A 23 15.44 16.95 -12.05
N VAL A 24 16.60 16.43 -12.48
CA VAL A 24 17.63 17.24 -13.16
C VAL A 24 17.12 17.78 -14.51
N PHE A 25 16.61 16.92 -15.39
CA PHE A 25 16.10 17.32 -16.71
C PHE A 25 14.85 18.18 -16.60
N GLY A 26 13.99 17.96 -15.61
CA GLY A 26 12.82 18.79 -15.35
C GLY A 26 13.21 20.20 -14.91
N LEU A 27 14.24 20.35 -14.07
CA LEU A 27 14.76 21.66 -13.70
C LEU A 27 15.45 22.36 -14.89
N LEU A 28 16.26 21.63 -15.67
CA LEU A 28 16.96 22.18 -16.84
C LEU A 28 15.99 22.59 -17.96
N SER A 29 14.97 21.78 -18.22
CA SER A 29 13.96 22.08 -19.25
C SER A 29 12.96 23.14 -18.79
N GLY A 30 12.87 23.38 -17.48
CA GLY A 30 11.72 24.06 -16.91
C GLY A 30 10.46 23.28 -17.24
N SER A 31 10.34 22.02 -16.80
CA SER A 31 9.12 21.18 -16.83
C SER A 31 8.73 20.75 -15.42
N TYR A 32 7.64 21.28 -14.88
CA TYR A 32 7.13 20.89 -13.57
C TYR A 32 6.44 19.53 -13.64
N ALA A 33 5.91 19.14 -14.80
CA ALA A 33 5.42 17.78 -15.01
C ALA A 33 6.55 16.74 -14.88
N ILE A 34 7.71 16.98 -15.49
CA ILE A 34 8.86 16.09 -15.39
C ILE A 34 9.46 16.09 -13.97
N VAL A 35 9.61 17.27 -13.34
CA VAL A 35 10.09 17.33 -11.94
C VAL A 35 9.14 16.56 -11.02
N PHE A 36 7.82 16.73 -11.20
CA PHE A 36 6.82 16.00 -10.42
C PHE A 36 6.95 14.50 -10.59
N ASP A 37 7.04 13.99 -11.84
CA ASP A 37 7.22 12.56 -12.11
C ASP A 37 8.46 12.00 -11.40
N GLY A 38 9.59 12.72 -11.47
CA GLY A 38 10.83 12.34 -10.80
C GLY A 38 10.72 12.33 -9.26
N VAL A 39 10.17 13.39 -8.67
CA VAL A 39 9.98 13.47 -7.20
C VAL A 39 9.00 12.41 -6.72
N TYR A 40 7.89 12.22 -7.44
CA TYR A 40 6.86 11.24 -7.12
C TYR A 40 7.44 9.82 -7.12
N ALA A 41 8.17 9.45 -8.17
CA ALA A 41 8.84 8.15 -8.27
C ALA A 41 9.89 7.96 -7.16
N LEU A 42 10.65 9.01 -6.80
CA LEU A 42 11.62 8.94 -5.72
C LEU A 42 10.96 8.72 -4.36
N THR A 43 9.88 9.47 -4.07
CA THR A 43 9.12 9.32 -2.82
C THR A 43 8.52 7.92 -2.72
N ASP A 44 7.90 7.41 -3.78
CA ASP A 44 7.31 6.07 -3.79
C ASP A 44 8.38 4.98 -3.62
N ALA A 45 9.54 5.13 -4.26
CA ALA A 45 10.67 4.20 -4.10
C ALA A 45 11.19 4.16 -2.66
N ILE A 46 11.35 5.32 -2.01
CA ILE A 46 11.77 5.42 -0.60
C ILE A 46 10.72 4.75 0.30
N MET A 47 9.43 5.03 0.08
CA MET A 47 8.36 4.42 0.89
C MET A 47 8.25 2.92 0.68
N THR A 48 8.52 2.42 -0.53
CA THR A 48 8.60 0.99 -0.82
C THR A 48 9.75 0.33 -0.03
N ILE A 49 10.92 0.98 0.07
CA ILE A 49 12.02 0.49 0.91
C ILE A 49 11.60 0.42 2.39
N VAL A 50 10.92 1.46 2.89
CA VAL A 50 10.41 1.48 4.28
C VAL A 50 9.41 0.35 4.50
N ALA A 51 8.47 0.14 3.56
CA ALA A 51 7.50 -0.95 3.62
C ALA A 51 8.17 -2.33 3.63
N LEU A 52 9.23 -2.53 2.83
CA LEU A 52 10.01 -3.76 2.83
C LEU A 52 10.74 -4.00 4.16
N ILE A 53 11.32 -2.96 4.76
CA ILE A 53 11.97 -3.06 6.07
C ILE A 53 10.96 -3.49 7.13
N VAL A 54 9.78 -2.86 7.15
CA VAL A 54 8.70 -3.20 8.10
C VAL A 54 8.18 -4.61 7.85
N SER A 55 7.97 -5.02 6.60
CA SER A 55 7.54 -6.37 6.27
C SER A 55 8.55 -7.42 6.75
N ASN A 56 9.85 -7.21 6.51
CA ASN A 56 10.90 -8.09 7.00
C ASN A 56 10.95 -8.15 8.54
N LEU A 57 10.70 -7.03 9.22
CA LEU A 57 10.62 -6.98 10.69
C LEU A 57 9.45 -7.82 11.22
N ILE A 58 8.27 -7.73 10.59
CA ILE A 58 7.08 -8.52 10.95
C ILE A 58 7.38 -10.01 10.82
N ILE A 59 7.95 -10.43 9.68
CA ILE A 59 8.32 -11.84 9.44
C ILE A 59 9.36 -12.32 10.46
N ALA A 60 10.42 -11.54 10.68
CA ALA A 60 11.48 -11.91 11.62
C ALA A 60 10.98 -12.07 13.06
N ALA A 61 10.02 -11.23 13.47
CA ALA A 61 9.37 -11.33 14.78
C ALA A 61 8.45 -12.56 14.89
N ALA A 62 7.74 -12.92 13.81
CA ALA A 62 6.89 -14.11 13.79
C ALA A 62 7.67 -15.43 13.83
N THR A 63 8.87 -15.48 13.24
CA THR A 63 9.65 -16.72 13.14
C THR A 63 10.53 -17.02 14.37
N ASN A 64 10.43 -16.27 15.48
CA ASN A 64 11.24 -16.45 16.70
C ASN A 64 12.74 -16.66 16.41
N SER A 65 13.27 -15.97 15.40
CA SER A 65 14.67 -16.14 15.01
C SER A 65 15.55 -15.54 16.11
N ALA A 66 16.25 -16.40 16.85
CA ALA A 66 16.95 -16.13 18.12
C ALA A 66 18.04 -15.04 18.07
N ASN A 67 18.25 -14.38 16.93
CA ASN A 67 19.31 -13.39 16.69
C ASN A 67 18.84 -11.94 16.53
N THR A 68 17.55 -11.64 16.57
CA THR A 68 17.07 -10.26 16.32
C THR A 68 16.73 -9.51 17.61
N GLY A 69 17.75 -8.92 18.23
CA GLY A 69 17.69 -7.60 18.88
C GLY A 69 16.83 -7.38 20.13
N ARG A 70 17.41 -6.66 21.10
CA ARG A 70 16.80 -6.14 22.36
C ARG A 70 15.44 -5.41 22.19
N PHE A 71 15.04 -5.04 20.97
CA PHE A 71 13.78 -4.36 20.65
C PHE A 71 12.55 -5.28 20.58
N ILE A 72 12.68 -6.55 20.16
CA ILE A 72 11.55 -7.48 20.08
C ILE A 72 10.95 -7.75 21.47
N LYS A 73 11.75 -7.65 22.54
CA LYS A 73 11.31 -7.80 23.93
C LYS A 73 10.26 -6.79 24.39
N HIS A 74 10.12 -5.65 23.72
CA HIS A 74 9.17 -4.60 24.12
C HIS A 74 7.86 -4.64 23.33
N PHE A 75 7.76 -5.48 22.29
CA PHE A 75 6.57 -5.60 21.44
C PHE A 75 6.05 -7.04 21.46
N THR A 76 5.36 -7.39 22.55
CA THR A 76 4.85 -8.75 22.80
C THR A 76 3.69 -9.16 21.89
N MET A 77 3.03 -8.20 21.23
CA MET A 77 1.90 -8.42 20.30
C MET A 77 2.34 -8.47 18.82
N GLY A 78 3.66 -8.48 18.54
CA GLY A 78 4.20 -8.42 17.18
C GLY A 78 4.18 -7.01 16.57
N PHE A 79 4.47 -6.90 15.27
CA PHE A 79 4.69 -5.62 14.57
C PHE A 79 3.65 -5.30 13.47
N TRP A 80 2.53 -6.03 13.45
CA TRP A 80 1.45 -5.93 12.46
C TRP A 80 0.90 -4.51 12.29
N HIS A 81 0.86 -3.75 13.38
CA HIS A 81 0.39 -2.36 13.41
C HIS A 81 1.27 -1.39 12.61
N LEU A 82 2.52 -1.74 12.31
CA LEU A 82 3.41 -0.89 11.50
C LEU A 82 3.03 -0.89 10.02
N GLU A 83 2.44 -1.98 9.51
CA GLU A 83 2.03 -2.10 8.12
C GLU A 83 1.02 -1.00 7.69
N PRO A 84 -0.13 -0.84 8.38
CA PRO A 84 -1.08 0.22 8.01
C PRO A 84 -0.49 1.62 8.23
N MET A 85 0.41 1.82 9.20
CA MET A 85 1.08 3.12 9.40
C MET A 85 1.95 3.50 8.20
N VAL A 86 2.75 2.56 7.68
CA VAL A 86 3.60 2.83 6.50
C VAL A 86 2.76 3.03 5.25
N LEU A 87 1.73 2.20 5.03
CA LEU A 87 0.83 2.34 3.88
C LEU A 87 0.05 3.66 3.92
N GLY A 88 -0.46 4.04 5.09
CA GLY A 88 -1.13 5.32 5.31
C GLY A 88 -0.19 6.51 5.07
N LEU A 89 1.03 6.46 5.62
CA LEU A 89 2.05 7.48 5.40
C LEU A 89 2.42 7.61 3.91
N ASN A 90 2.60 6.50 3.20
CA ASN A 90 2.91 6.52 1.76
C ASN A 90 1.79 7.20 0.99
N GLY A 91 0.55 6.75 1.22
CA GLY A 91 -0.62 7.34 0.58
C GLY A 91 -0.76 8.84 0.84
N ILE A 92 -0.56 9.29 2.09
CA ILE A 92 -0.63 10.71 2.46
C ILE A 92 0.48 11.53 1.79
N LEU A 93 1.73 11.04 1.80
CA LEU A 93 2.86 11.73 1.18
C LEU A 93 2.66 11.90 -0.33
N LEU A 94 2.27 10.82 -1.03
CA LEU A 94 2.04 10.85 -2.48
C LEU A 94 0.85 11.74 -2.84
N THR A 95 -0.25 11.65 -2.08
CA THR A 95 -1.42 12.52 -2.29
C THR A 95 -1.08 13.98 -2.02
N GLY A 96 -0.35 14.25 -0.93
CA GLY A 96 0.08 15.60 -0.57
C GLY A 96 1.02 16.22 -1.62
N ALA A 97 1.98 15.44 -2.12
CA ALA A 97 2.86 15.86 -3.22
C ALA A 97 2.05 16.16 -4.49
N ALA A 98 1.08 15.33 -4.84
CA ALA A 98 0.21 15.54 -5.99
C ALA A 98 -0.70 16.77 -5.84
N ILE A 99 -1.27 17.01 -4.65
CA ILE A 99 -2.05 18.22 -4.35
C ILE A 99 -1.17 19.47 -4.46
N TYR A 100 0.03 19.43 -3.88
CA TYR A 100 0.99 20.54 -3.98
C TYR A 100 1.35 20.84 -5.44
N ALA A 101 1.63 19.80 -6.23
CA ALA A 101 1.92 19.94 -7.65
C ALA A 101 0.72 20.49 -8.43
N LEU A 102 -0.50 20.08 -8.11
CA LEU A 102 -1.73 20.61 -8.70
C LEU A 102 -1.93 22.09 -8.38
N ILE A 103 -1.67 22.52 -7.15
CA ILE A 103 -1.72 23.93 -6.75
C ILE A 103 -0.70 24.74 -7.59
N ASN A 104 0.52 24.23 -7.74
CA ASN A 104 1.54 24.87 -8.58
C ASN A 104 1.15 24.91 -10.07
N ALA A 105 0.50 23.86 -10.57
CA ALA A 105 -0.01 23.80 -11.94
C ALA A 105 -1.09 24.86 -12.17
N ILE A 106 -2.09 24.95 -11.29
CA ILE A 106 -3.15 25.96 -11.34
C ILE A 106 -2.56 27.37 -11.25
N GLY A 107 -1.63 27.59 -10.31
CA GLY A 107 -0.93 28.87 -10.17
C GLY A 107 -0.17 29.26 -11.44
N SER A 108 0.51 28.30 -12.08
CA SER A 108 1.23 28.52 -13.35
C SER A 108 0.27 28.85 -14.49
N ILE A 109 -0.90 28.19 -14.57
CA ILE A 109 -1.93 28.52 -15.57
C ILE A 109 -2.44 29.95 -15.36
N MET A 110 -2.75 30.33 -14.11
CA MET A 110 -3.24 31.67 -13.78
C MET A 110 -2.19 32.77 -14.03
N ALA A 111 -0.90 32.45 -13.93
CA ALA A 111 0.20 33.38 -14.17
C ALA A 111 0.56 33.57 -15.67
N GLY A 112 -0.19 32.97 -16.60
CA GLY A 112 0.05 33.08 -18.04
C GLY A 112 0.85 31.91 -18.64
N GLY A 113 0.98 30.81 -17.91
CA GLY A 113 1.75 29.63 -18.31
C GLY A 113 3.25 29.77 -18.03
N ARG A 114 4.05 28.87 -18.60
CA ARG A 114 5.50 28.82 -18.34
C ARG A 114 6.29 28.52 -19.59
N HIS A 115 7.45 29.16 -19.72
CA HIS A 115 8.40 28.82 -20.77
C HIS A 115 9.02 27.46 -20.50
N LEU A 116 8.72 26.53 -21.40
CA LEU A 116 9.25 25.17 -21.41
C LEU A 116 10.26 25.04 -22.55
N SER A 117 11.45 24.52 -22.25
CA SER A 117 12.41 24.11 -23.26
C SER A 117 12.05 22.72 -23.78
N PHE A 118 11.21 22.70 -24.82
CA PHE A 118 10.67 21.47 -25.39
C PHE A 118 11.74 20.48 -25.85
N ASP A 119 12.88 20.96 -26.36
CA ASP A 119 13.97 20.10 -26.84
C ASP A 119 14.46 19.15 -25.74
N HIS A 120 14.77 19.68 -24.56
CA HIS A 120 15.23 18.89 -23.42
C HIS A 120 14.12 18.01 -22.84
N ALA A 121 12.89 18.53 -22.78
CA ALA A 121 11.74 17.81 -22.25
C ALA A 121 11.35 16.59 -23.10
N ILE A 122 11.35 16.75 -24.43
CA ILE A 122 11.06 15.66 -25.39
C ILE A 122 12.14 14.58 -25.31
N VAL A 123 13.42 14.96 -25.32
CA VAL A 123 14.53 13.98 -25.21
C VAL A 123 14.39 13.15 -23.94
N TYR A 124 14.16 13.80 -22.80
CA TYR A 124 13.94 13.09 -21.54
C TYR A 124 12.71 12.18 -21.60
N ALA A 125 11.56 12.68 -22.05
CA ALA A 125 10.32 11.92 -22.10
C ALA A 125 10.43 10.68 -23.02
N VAL A 126 11.13 10.79 -24.16
CA VAL A 126 11.44 9.65 -25.04
C VAL A 126 12.31 8.62 -24.32
N LEU A 127 13.40 9.05 -23.68
CA LEU A 127 14.31 8.14 -22.96
C LEU A 127 13.58 7.41 -21.83
N THR A 128 12.84 8.12 -20.99
CA THR A 128 12.08 7.54 -19.88
C THR A 128 11.03 6.56 -20.38
N MET A 129 10.28 6.92 -21.42
CA MET A 129 9.29 6.05 -22.04
C MET A 129 9.91 4.75 -22.57
N ILE A 130 11.04 4.84 -23.29
CA ILE A 130 11.75 3.67 -23.83
C ILE A 130 12.23 2.78 -22.68
N ILE A 131 12.90 3.36 -21.68
CA ILE A 131 13.43 2.61 -20.54
C ILE A 131 12.29 1.94 -19.78
N ALA A 132 11.18 2.63 -19.56
CA ALA A 132 10.03 2.08 -18.86
C ALA A 132 9.40 0.90 -19.60
N PHE A 133 9.20 0.98 -20.92
CA PHE A 133 8.69 -0.15 -21.69
C PHE A 133 9.69 -1.30 -21.81
N LEU A 134 10.99 -1.01 -21.89
CA LEU A 134 12.03 -2.05 -21.85
C LEU A 134 12.02 -2.79 -20.52
N MET A 135 11.91 -2.07 -19.41
CA MET A 135 11.80 -2.65 -18.07
C MET A 135 10.52 -3.46 -17.89
N ALA A 136 9.38 -2.94 -18.38
CA ALA A 136 8.12 -3.69 -18.40
C ALA A 136 8.24 -5.00 -19.19
N ALA A 137 8.88 -4.97 -20.36
CA ALA A 137 9.10 -6.16 -21.18
C ALA A 137 10.06 -7.16 -20.51
N TYR A 138 11.13 -6.65 -19.91
CA TYR A 138 12.10 -7.45 -19.14
C TYR A 138 11.43 -8.14 -17.94
N ALA A 139 10.70 -7.39 -17.11
CA ALA A 139 9.97 -7.90 -15.96
C ALA A 139 8.90 -8.92 -16.39
N ARG A 140 8.11 -8.65 -17.44
CA ARG A 140 7.14 -9.62 -17.99
C ARG A 140 7.80 -10.92 -18.44
N ARG A 141 8.95 -10.85 -19.12
CA ARG A 141 9.69 -12.04 -19.58
C ARG A 141 10.22 -12.85 -18.41
N ALA A 142 10.85 -12.20 -17.43
CA ALA A 142 11.33 -12.84 -16.21
C ALA A 142 10.18 -13.45 -15.39
N ASN A 143 9.02 -12.80 -15.37
CA ASN A 143 7.86 -13.30 -14.64
C ASN A 143 7.26 -14.57 -15.26
N LYS A 144 7.34 -14.75 -16.58
CA LYS A 144 6.88 -16.00 -17.22
C LYS A 144 7.66 -17.22 -16.74
N THR A 145 8.94 -17.04 -16.39
CA THR A 145 9.78 -18.13 -15.88
C THR A 145 9.71 -18.28 -14.36
N LEU A 146 9.48 -17.20 -13.62
CA LEU A 146 9.54 -17.17 -12.16
C LEU A 146 8.16 -17.30 -11.48
N GLY A 147 7.08 -16.91 -12.14
CA GLY A 147 5.72 -16.98 -11.59
C GLY A 147 5.49 -16.10 -10.35
N SER A 148 6.18 -14.95 -10.26
CA SER A 148 6.16 -14.08 -9.08
C SER A 148 5.11 -12.98 -9.17
N ASN A 149 4.27 -12.89 -8.15
CA ASN A 149 3.31 -11.79 -8.03
C ASN A 149 3.99 -10.43 -7.89
N PHE A 150 5.17 -10.36 -7.25
CA PHE A 150 5.91 -9.11 -7.10
C PHE A 150 6.45 -8.60 -8.44
N ILE A 151 7.01 -9.48 -9.27
CA ILE A 151 7.47 -9.10 -10.61
C ILE A 151 6.28 -8.74 -11.51
N ALA A 152 5.12 -9.39 -11.33
CA ALA A 152 3.89 -9.03 -12.05
C ALA A 152 3.42 -7.61 -11.71
N LEU A 153 3.50 -7.22 -10.44
CA LEU A 153 3.16 -5.87 -9.97
C LEU A 153 4.17 -4.84 -10.48
N ASP A 154 5.47 -5.13 -10.38
CA ASP A 154 6.55 -4.27 -10.90
C ASP A 154 6.42 -4.03 -12.41
N ALA A 155 6.13 -5.09 -13.19
CA ALA A 155 5.87 -4.96 -14.61
C ALA A 155 4.66 -4.06 -14.93
N LYS A 156 3.59 -4.12 -14.11
CA LYS A 156 2.43 -3.22 -14.26
C LYS A 156 2.81 -1.78 -13.92
N ALA A 157 3.59 -1.56 -12.87
CA ALA A 157 4.10 -0.24 -12.51
C ALA A 157 4.91 0.38 -13.67
N TRP A 158 5.82 -0.38 -14.27
CA TRP A 158 6.60 0.09 -15.42
C TRP A 158 5.75 0.44 -16.64
N ILE A 159 4.64 -0.26 -16.88
CA ILE A 159 3.70 0.09 -17.96
C ILE A 159 2.98 1.39 -17.65
N MET A 160 2.58 1.59 -16.38
CA MET A 160 1.96 2.83 -15.95
C MET A 160 2.92 4.01 -16.13
N THR A 161 4.18 3.87 -15.68
CA THR A 161 5.23 4.87 -15.91
C THR A 161 5.45 5.14 -17.39
N GLY A 162 5.60 4.10 -18.23
CA GLY A 162 5.77 4.27 -19.67
C GLY A 162 4.57 4.94 -20.34
N SER A 163 3.35 4.64 -19.91
CA SER A 163 2.12 5.26 -20.42
C SER A 163 2.01 6.72 -20.01
N LEU A 164 2.40 7.05 -18.78
CA LEU A 164 2.45 8.43 -18.29
C LEU A 164 3.49 9.25 -19.05
N SER A 165 4.70 8.72 -19.22
CA SER A 165 5.75 9.36 -20.01
C SER A 165 5.34 9.52 -21.48
N ALA A 166 4.61 8.56 -22.05
CA ALA A 166 4.07 8.67 -23.41
C ALA A 166 3.02 9.80 -23.52
N ALA A 167 2.13 9.93 -22.53
CA ALA A 167 1.16 11.02 -22.49
C ALA A 167 1.83 12.40 -22.39
N LEU A 168 2.85 12.53 -21.53
CA LEU A 168 3.67 13.74 -21.43
C LEU A 168 4.43 14.03 -22.74
N LEU A 169 5.02 13.01 -23.36
CA LEU A 169 5.69 13.13 -24.65
C LEU A 169 4.74 13.65 -25.74
N LEU A 170 3.51 13.13 -25.81
CA LEU A 170 2.50 13.62 -26.75
C LEU A 170 2.15 15.08 -26.50
N ALA A 171 1.99 15.48 -25.23
CA ALA A 171 1.76 16.88 -24.87
C ALA A 171 2.93 17.78 -25.31
N PHE A 172 4.18 17.36 -25.08
CA PHE A 172 5.36 18.13 -25.45
C PHE A 172 5.58 18.20 -26.96
N ILE A 173 5.36 17.10 -27.71
CA ILE A 173 5.41 17.10 -29.18
C ILE A 173 4.35 18.07 -29.73
N PHE A 174 3.13 18.03 -29.18
CA PHE A 174 2.09 19.00 -29.55
C PHE A 174 2.55 20.43 -29.28
N GLY A 175 3.06 20.71 -28.07
CA GLY A 175 3.55 22.03 -27.70
C GLY A 175 4.73 22.55 -28.51
N PHE A 176 5.56 21.65 -29.03
CA PHE A 176 6.64 21.96 -29.97
C PHE A 176 6.12 22.23 -31.38
N ALA A 177 5.20 21.40 -31.90
CA ALA A 177 4.66 21.52 -33.24
C ALA A 177 3.83 22.80 -33.47
N ILE A 178 3.23 23.35 -32.41
CA ILE A 178 2.47 24.61 -32.47
C ILE A 178 3.36 25.87 -32.43
N GLN A 179 4.66 25.75 -32.16
CA GLN A 179 5.56 26.91 -32.18
C GLN A 179 5.64 27.51 -33.59
N GLY A 180 5.57 28.84 -33.70
CA GLY A 180 5.55 29.54 -34.99
C GLY A 180 4.21 29.47 -35.74
N THR A 181 3.18 28.87 -35.15
CA THR A 181 1.81 28.83 -35.70
C THR A 181 0.89 29.84 -34.98
N THR A 182 -0.35 29.97 -35.46
CA THR A 182 -1.40 30.78 -34.80
C THR A 182 -1.77 30.27 -33.39
N LEU A 183 -1.39 29.03 -33.06
CA LEU A 183 -1.66 28.39 -31.77
C LEU A 183 -0.51 28.55 -30.75
N GLN A 184 0.55 29.31 -31.07
CA GLN A 184 1.70 29.48 -30.18
C GLN A 184 1.34 30.00 -28.78
N TRP A 185 0.24 30.73 -28.63
CA TRP A 185 -0.27 31.20 -27.35
C TRP A 185 -0.60 30.06 -26.36
N MET A 186 -0.85 28.84 -26.85
CA MET A 186 -1.10 27.66 -26.02
C MET A 186 0.18 27.03 -25.47
N SER A 187 1.33 27.27 -26.09
CA SER A 187 2.61 26.61 -25.78
C SER A 187 3.01 26.72 -24.29
N PRO A 188 2.87 27.89 -23.62
CA PRO A 188 3.17 28.01 -22.20
C PRO A 188 2.25 27.21 -21.26
N TYR A 189 1.07 26.80 -21.72
CA TYR A 189 0.07 26.10 -20.91
C TYR A 189 0.19 24.58 -21.01
N VAL A 190 0.94 24.06 -21.98
CA VAL A 190 1.06 22.62 -22.26
C VAL A 190 1.51 21.85 -21.02
N ASP A 191 2.61 22.27 -20.38
CA ASP A 191 3.16 21.59 -19.21
C ASP A 191 2.29 21.74 -17.95
N PRO A 192 1.82 22.95 -17.56
CA PRO A 192 0.89 23.10 -16.44
C PRO A 192 -0.41 22.31 -16.60
N VAL A 193 -0.99 22.28 -17.80
CA VAL A 193 -2.22 21.51 -18.06
C VAL A 193 -1.93 20.00 -18.00
N ALA A 194 -0.83 19.54 -18.59
CA ALA A 194 -0.42 18.15 -18.50
C ALA A 194 -0.21 17.73 -17.04
N LEU A 195 0.53 18.52 -16.25
CA LEU A 195 0.73 18.27 -14.83
C LEU A 195 -0.61 18.22 -14.07
N ALA A 196 -1.52 19.17 -14.30
CA ALA A 196 -2.83 19.19 -13.66
C ALA A 196 -3.64 17.92 -13.95
N ILE A 197 -3.66 17.47 -15.21
CA ILE A 197 -4.34 16.22 -15.60
C ILE A 197 -3.71 15.01 -14.89
N VAL A 198 -2.38 14.93 -14.86
CA VAL A 198 -1.67 13.85 -14.15
C VAL A 198 -2.03 13.85 -12.66
N CYS A 199 -2.01 15.00 -11.99
CA CYS A 199 -2.38 15.09 -10.58
C CYS A 199 -3.84 14.67 -10.34
N LEU A 200 -4.79 15.06 -11.19
CA LEU A 200 -6.19 14.65 -11.08
C LEU A 200 -6.39 13.14 -11.20
N VAL A 201 -5.56 12.45 -11.99
CA VAL A 201 -5.57 10.98 -12.11
C VAL A 201 -4.88 10.32 -10.91
N VAL A 202 -3.79 10.90 -10.40
CA VAL A 202 -2.96 10.31 -9.35
C VAL A 202 -3.55 10.46 -7.95
N ILE A 203 -4.13 11.62 -7.62
CA ILE A 203 -4.73 11.91 -6.31
C ILE A 203 -5.74 10.84 -5.83
N PRO A 204 -6.70 10.36 -6.65
CA PRO A 204 -7.68 9.39 -6.17
C PRO A 204 -7.11 7.99 -5.95
N MET A 205 -5.97 7.63 -6.56
CA MET A 205 -5.42 6.27 -6.50
C MET A 205 -5.15 5.77 -5.06
N PRO A 206 -4.44 6.52 -4.19
CA PRO A 206 -4.15 6.07 -2.82
C PRO A 206 -5.28 6.30 -1.82
N LEU A 207 -6.39 6.98 -2.16
CA LEU A 207 -7.43 7.34 -1.18
C LEU A 207 -8.05 6.12 -0.48
N GLY A 208 -8.26 5.03 -1.23
CA GLY A 208 -8.73 3.77 -0.67
C GLY A 208 -7.74 3.19 0.34
N THR A 209 -6.44 3.19 0.00
CA THR A 209 -5.35 2.75 0.88
C THR A 209 -5.25 3.60 2.15
N ILE A 210 -5.37 4.92 2.03
CA ILE A 210 -5.35 5.84 3.17
C ILE A 210 -6.53 5.56 4.09
N LYS A 211 -7.75 5.50 3.55
CA LYS A 211 -8.96 5.21 4.34
C LYS A 211 -8.85 3.88 5.07
N GLN A 212 -8.35 2.85 4.37
CA GLN A 212 -8.15 1.52 4.89
C GLN A 212 -7.08 1.49 6.00
N ALA A 213 -5.95 2.18 5.81
CA ALA A 213 -4.91 2.33 6.82
C ALA A 213 -5.43 3.02 8.09
N PHE A 214 -6.20 4.11 7.97
CA PHE A 214 -6.81 4.76 9.13
C PHE A 214 -7.82 3.86 9.84
N ALA A 215 -8.63 3.11 9.10
CA ALA A 215 -9.56 2.14 9.69
C ALA A 215 -8.81 1.06 10.49
N ASP A 216 -7.70 0.55 9.97
CA ASP A 216 -6.90 -0.46 10.66
C ASP A 216 -6.15 0.12 11.87
N ILE A 217 -5.71 1.39 11.82
CA ILE A 217 -5.10 2.09 12.97
C ILE A 217 -6.13 2.35 14.08
N LEU A 218 -7.36 2.69 13.70
CA LEU A 218 -8.47 2.94 14.64
C LEU A 218 -9.18 1.66 15.09
N LEU A 219 -8.63 0.48 14.75
CA LEU A 219 -9.18 -0.83 15.11
C LEU A 219 -10.63 -1.04 14.64
N VAL A 220 -11.00 -0.43 13.51
CA VAL A 220 -12.37 -0.51 12.98
C VAL A 220 -12.72 -1.96 12.66
N THR A 221 -13.80 -2.44 13.27
CA THR A 221 -14.28 -3.81 13.12
C THR A 221 -14.69 -4.09 11.66
N PRO A 222 -14.09 -5.10 11.00
CA PRO A 222 -14.55 -5.53 9.68
C PRO A 222 -15.89 -6.26 9.81
N ALA A 223 -16.95 -5.72 9.19
CA ALA A 223 -18.31 -6.25 9.32
C ALA A 223 -18.42 -7.74 8.97
N ALA A 224 -17.84 -8.16 7.84
CA ALA A 224 -17.87 -9.57 7.42
C ALA A 224 -17.13 -10.51 8.39
N LEU A 225 -16.03 -10.04 9.01
CA LEU A 225 -15.31 -10.84 10.01
C LEU A 225 -16.10 -10.94 11.31
N LYS A 226 -16.69 -9.83 11.77
CA LYS A 226 -17.56 -9.80 12.95
C LYS A 226 -18.76 -10.72 12.79
N GLU A 227 -19.44 -10.64 11.65
CA GLU A 227 -20.59 -11.49 11.34
C GLU A 227 -20.22 -12.97 11.33
N HIS A 228 -19.04 -13.32 10.77
CA HIS A 228 -18.55 -14.69 10.81
C HIS A 228 -18.29 -15.17 12.24
N VAL A 229 -17.57 -14.38 13.04
CA VAL A 229 -17.27 -14.68 14.44
C VAL A 229 -18.56 -14.81 15.26
N ASP A 230 -19.53 -13.93 15.04
CA ASP A 230 -20.83 -13.94 15.73
C ASP A 230 -21.65 -15.18 15.40
N ARG A 231 -21.64 -15.62 14.14
CA ARG A 231 -22.30 -16.88 13.75
C ARG A 231 -21.69 -18.09 14.44
N VAL A 232 -20.35 -18.17 14.49
CA VAL A 232 -19.65 -19.27 15.18
C VAL A 232 -19.95 -19.23 16.67
N ALA A 233 -19.86 -18.05 17.30
CA ALA A 233 -20.10 -17.92 18.73
C ALA A 233 -21.57 -18.23 19.11
N ALA A 234 -22.53 -17.81 18.30
CA ALA A 234 -23.94 -18.13 18.51
C ALA A 234 -24.22 -19.65 18.43
N ASP A 235 -23.60 -20.35 17.47
CA ASP A 235 -23.73 -21.81 17.36
C ASP A 235 -23.16 -22.53 18.58
N VAL A 236 -22.02 -22.07 19.10
CA VAL A 236 -21.37 -22.61 20.31
C VAL A 236 -22.26 -22.39 21.53
N VAL A 237 -22.81 -21.19 21.70
CA VAL A 237 -23.75 -20.89 22.80
C VAL A 237 -24.94 -21.84 22.77
N HIS A 238 -25.52 -22.08 21.59
CA HIS A 238 -26.65 -23.00 21.44
C HIS A 238 -26.26 -24.46 21.72
N ARG A 239 -25.12 -24.92 21.17
CA ARG A 239 -24.65 -26.31 21.28
C ARG A 239 -24.30 -26.69 22.73
N TYR A 240 -23.59 -25.82 23.44
CA TYR A 240 -23.12 -26.08 24.80
C TYR A 240 -24.04 -25.51 25.89
N LYS A 241 -25.15 -24.86 25.50
CA LYS A 241 -26.12 -24.22 26.40
C LYS A 241 -25.46 -23.19 27.32
N PHE A 242 -24.62 -22.35 26.75
CA PHE A 242 -24.10 -21.18 27.45
C PHE A 242 -25.16 -20.09 27.55
N ASP A 243 -25.00 -19.16 28.48
CA ASP A 243 -25.98 -18.10 28.72
C ASP A 243 -25.89 -17.01 27.63
N TYR A 244 -24.66 -16.60 27.31
CA TYR A 244 -24.41 -15.50 26.38
C TYR A 244 -22.97 -15.53 25.84
N TYR A 245 -22.70 -14.76 24.78
CA TYR A 245 -21.35 -14.50 24.29
C TYR A 245 -21.13 -13.03 24.00
N ARG A 246 -19.87 -12.60 24.07
CA ARG A 246 -19.43 -11.32 23.54
C ARG A 246 -18.21 -11.49 22.68
N SER A 247 -18.16 -10.76 21.58
CA SER A 247 -17.07 -10.80 20.63
C SER A 247 -16.52 -9.40 20.37
N TYR A 248 -15.22 -9.25 20.53
CA TYR A 248 -14.47 -8.08 20.11
C TYR A 248 -13.62 -8.49 18.93
N VAL A 249 -13.78 -7.77 17.82
CA VAL A 249 -13.10 -8.10 16.56
C VAL A 249 -12.52 -6.82 15.99
N ALA A 250 -11.21 -6.84 15.75
CA ALA A 250 -10.48 -5.78 15.09
C ALA A 250 -9.57 -6.36 14.01
N ARG A 251 -9.21 -5.52 13.04
CA ARG A 251 -8.18 -5.80 12.06
C ARG A 251 -7.09 -4.75 12.17
N VAL A 252 -5.84 -5.21 12.17
CA VAL A 252 -4.64 -4.38 12.26
C VAL A 252 -3.68 -4.80 11.16
N GLY A 253 -3.73 -4.10 10.03
CA GLY A 253 -3.03 -4.51 8.81
C GLY A 253 -3.50 -5.90 8.38
N ARG A 254 -2.58 -6.86 8.35
CA ARG A 254 -2.90 -8.27 8.07
C ARG A 254 -3.38 -9.07 9.28
N GLY A 255 -3.13 -8.58 10.49
CA GLY A 255 -3.50 -9.26 11.73
C GLY A 255 -5.00 -9.14 12.03
N LYS A 256 -5.62 -10.26 12.37
CA LYS A 256 -7.00 -10.31 12.90
C LYS A 256 -6.94 -10.51 14.41
N GLN A 257 -7.47 -9.58 15.17
CA GLN A 257 -7.58 -9.68 16.62
C GLN A 257 -9.03 -10.02 16.98
N ILE A 258 -9.20 -11.16 17.63
CA ILE A 258 -10.50 -11.70 18.01
C ILE A 258 -10.44 -12.05 19.49
N GLU A 259 -11.30 -11.45 20.28
CA GLU A 259 -11.51 -11.82 21.67
C GLU A 259 -12.95 -12.28 21.84
N LEU A 260 -13.10 -13.48 22.36
CA LEU A 260 -14.39 -14.12 22.59
C LEU A 260 -14.53 -14.43 24.06
N TYR A 261 -15.64 -13.96 24.62
CA TYR A 261 -16.05 -14.23 25.98
C TYR A 261 -17.34 -15.02 25.94
N PHE A 262 -17.33 -16.20 26.55
CA PHE A 262 -18.53 -17.02 26.72
C PHE A 262 -18.94 -17.00 28.19
N ILE A 263 -20.20 -16.63 28.44
CA ILE A 263 -20.80 -16.65 29.77
C ILE A 263 -21.42 -18.03 29.99
N VAL A 264 -20.86 -18.77 30.92
CA VAL A 264 -21.24 -20.15 31.24
C VAL A 264 -22.18 -20.16 32.45
N PRO A 265 -23.19 -21.06 32.49
CA PRO A 265 -24.11 -21.18 33.61
C PRO A 265 -23.37 -21.48 34.93
N LYS A 266 -23.71 -20.74 35.99
CA LYS A 266 -23.12 -20.89 37.34
C LYS A 266 -23.33 -22.28 37.94
N ASP A 267 -24.47 -22.91 37.62
CA ASP A 267 -24.88 -24.20 38.16
C ASP A 267 -24.50 -25.39 37.26
N GLY A 268 -23.62 -25.15 36.27
CA GLY A 268 -23.13 -26.18 35.37
C GLY A 268 -22.24 -27.21 36.08
N PRO A 269 -22.15 -28.44 35.56
CA PRO A 269 -21.22 -29.43 36.09
C PRO A 269 -19.77 -28.95 35.90
N ALA A 270 -18.93 -29.20 36.90
CA ALA A 270 -17.50 -28.95 36.79
C ALA A 270 -16.91 -29.81 35.66
N LYS A 271 -16.19 -29.17 34.75
CA LYS A 271 -15.45 -29.83 33.66
C LYS A 271 -13.96 -29.72 33.89
N LYS A 272 -13.21 -30.67 33.35
CA LYS A 272 -11.74 -30.59 33.33
C LYS A 272 -11.28 -29.49 32.38
N LEU A 273 -10.07 -28.96 32.60
CA LEU A 273 -9.50 -27.91 31.75
C LEU A 273 -9.36 -28.39 30.30
N GLU A 274 -8.99 -29.64 30.09
CA GLU A 274 -8.84 -30.25 28.78
C GLU A 274 -10.16 -30.27 27.98
N GLU A 275 -11.31 -30.35 28.67
CA GLU A 275 -12.62 -30.28 28.03
C GLU A 275 -12.95 -28.84 27.59
N TRP A 276 -12.49 -27.83 28.34
CA TRP A 276 -12.62 -26.43 27.93
C TRP A 276 -11.69 -26.12 26.76
N ASP A 277 -10.48 -26.65 26.77
CA ASP A 277 -9.51 -26.47 25.69
C ASP A 277 -10.01 -27.12 24.38
N GLN A 278 -10.64 -28.30 24.44
CA GLN A 278 -11.30 -28.89 23.26
C GLN A 278 -12.36 -27.96 22.64
N ILE A 279 -13.14 -27.28 23.48
CA ILE A 279 -14.12 -26.28 23.00
C ILE A 279 -13.39 -25.10 22.35
N ARG A 280 -12.26 -24.64 22.91
CA ARG A 280 -11.43 -23.58 22.30
C ARG A 280 -10.91 -23.99 20.94
N ASP A 281 -10.44 -25.22 20.80
CA ASP A 281 -9.89 -25.75 19.55
C ASP A 281 -10.98 -25.82 18.48
N GLU A 282 -12.17 -26.33 18.81
CA GLU A 282 -13.33 -26.35 17.90
C GLU A 282 -13.71 -24.95 17.42
N ILE A 283 -13.78 -23.98 18.33
CA ILE A 283 -14.06 -22.57 17.99
C ILE A 283 -12.93 -22.01 17.12
N GLY A 284 -11.68 -22.30 17.47
CA GLY A 284 -10.49 -21.89 16.76
C GLY A 284 -10.49 -22.38 15.31
N GLU A 285 -10.83 -23.65 15.07
CA GLU A 285 -10.97 -24.19 13.72
C GLU A 285 -12.12 -23.52 12.96
N ALA A 286 -13.30 -23.39 13.57
CA ALA A 286 -14.48 -22.81 12.93
C ALA A 286 -14.30 -21.32 12.51
N ILE A 287 -13.48 -20.56 13.25
CA ILE A 287 -13.17 -19.15 12.92
C ILE A 287 -12.18 -19.05 11.75
N GLY A 288 -11.33 -20.06 11.54
CA GLY A 288 -10.39 -20.09 10.41
C GLY A 288 -9.04 -20.75 10.67
N GLY A 289 -8.92 -21.59 11.71
CA GLY A 289 -7.69 -22.34 12.01
C GLY A 289 -6.51 -21.50 12.47
N GLU A 290 -5.39 -22.15 12.80
CA GLU A 290 -4.16 -21.47 13.22
C GLU A 290 -3.49 -20.73 12.08
N SER A 291 -3.17 -19.46 12.30
CA SER A 291 -2.43 -18.62 11.36
C SER A 291 -1.55 -17.64 12.14
N PRO A 292 -0.33 -17.34 11.68
CA PRO A 292 0.49 -16.26 12.24
C PRO A 292 -0.27 -14.94 12.27
N ASP A 293 -1.16 -14.72 11.29
CA ASP A 293 -1.94 -13.50 11.08
C ASP A 293 -3.21 -13.43 11.95
N ARG A 294 -3.37 -14.33 12.94
CA ARG A 294 -4.54 -14.39 13.81
C ARG A 294 -4.16 -14.41 15.29
N TRP A 295 -4.66 -13.42 16.02
CA TRP A 295 -4.68 -13.40 17.48
C TRP A 295 -6.09 -13.74 17.96
N LEU A 296 -6.24 -14.88 18.65
CA LEU A 296 -7.52 -15.36 19.17
C LEU A 296 -7.42 -15.61 20.66
N THR A 297 -8.21 -14.88 21.44
CA THR A 297 -8.40 -15.11 22.88
C THR A 297 -9.81 -15.66 23.10
N ILE A 298 -9.94 -16.80 23.79
CA ILE A 298 -11.24 -17.35 24.19
C ILE A 298 -11.26 -17.52 25.71
N ALA A 299 -12.14 -16.76 26.36
CA ALA A 299 -12.38 -16.83 27.80
C ALA A 299 -13.76 -17.42 28.09
N PHE A 300 -13.81 -18.35 29.05
CA PHE A 300 -15.06 -18.85 29.63
C PHE A 300 -15.15 -18.28 31.04
N THR A 301 -16.28 -17.69 31.39
CA THR A 301 -16.51 -17.08 32.70
C THR A 301 -17.95 -17.28 33.12
N THR A 302 -18.22 -17.38 34.41
CA THR A 302 -19.59 -17.35 34.97
C THR A 302 -20.04 -15.95 35.35
N ASP A 303 -19.14 -14.97 35.21
CA ASP A 303 -19.33 -13.59 35.62
C ASP A 303 -19.37 -12.68 34.38
N PRO A 304 -20.53 -12.08 34.07
CA PRO A 304 -20.71 -11.17 32.95
C PRO A 304 -19.77 -9.95 32.97
N GLU A 305 -19.33 -9.50 34.15
CA GLU A 305 -18.47 -8.30 34.28
C GLU A 305 -17.12 -8.48 33.57
N TRP A 306 -16.64 -9.72 33.43
CA TRP A 306 -15.39 -10.00 32.69
C TRP A 306 -15.54 -9.89 31.17
N ALA A 307 -16.77 -9.80 30.66
CA ALA A 307 -17.05 -9.62 29.25
C ALA A 307 -17.42 -8.17 28.90
N ASP A 308 -17.67 -7.28 29.86
CA ASP A 308 -17.95 -5.85 29.63
C ASP A 308 -16.68 -5.03 29.37
#